data_AF-A0A7S2INB3-F1
#
_entry.id   AF-A0A7S2INB3-F1
#
_cell.length_a   1.000
_cell.length_b   1.000
_cell.length_c   1.000
_cell.angle_alpha   90.00
_cell.angle_beta   90.00
_cell.angle_gamma   90.00
#
_symmetry.space_group_name_H-M   'P 1'
#
loop_
_entity.id
_entity.type
_entity.pdbx_description
1 polymer ?
#
loop_
_entity_poly.entity_id
_entity_poly.type
_entity_poly.pdbx_seq_one_letter_code
_entity_poly.pdbx_strand_id
1 'polypeptide(L)'
;ALQQRLGLDVSGCCMERREGPDYDFNGPLLEQALEALPQGARAIVALLFLQEGRHAGPGGDIATIVAGVLEKRPDLSVTTTQVLAGHPGLIELLLKRADKGVPLRLLH
;
A
#
# COMPACT_ATOMS: atom_id res chain seq x y z
N ALA A 1 -16.06 0.80 4.18
CA ALA A 1 -16.09 -0.53 3.54
C ALA A 1 -14.99 -1.46 4.05
N LEU A 2 -13.69 -1.17 3.85
CA LEU A 2 -12.60 -2.07 4.28
C LEU A 2 -12.42 -2.09 5.81
N GLN A 3 -12.24 -0.93 6.45
CA GLN A 3 -12.18 -0.79 7.91
C GLN A 3 -13.35 -1.48 8.62
N GLN A 4 -14.58 -1.27 8.14
CA GLN A 4 -15.78 -1.94 8.67
C GLN A 4 -15.74 -3.47 8.54
N ARG A 5 -15.17 -4.00 7.46
CA ARG A 5 -15.06 -5.46 7.26
C ARG A 5 -13.96 -6.08 8.11
N LEU A 6 -12.89 -5.34 8.37
CA LEU A 6 -11.76 -5.81 9.16
C LEU A 6 -11.97 -5.61 10.67
N GLY A 7 -12.80 -4.64 11.08
CA GLY A 7 -12.91 -4.22 12.48
C GLY A 7 -11.62 -3.59 13.01
N LEU A 8 -10.77 -3.08 12.11
CA LEU A 8 -9.48 -2.45 12.40
C LEU A 8 -9.44 -1.06 11.78
N ASP A 9 -8.69 -0.14 12.38
CA ASP A 9 -8.41 1.15 11.77
C ASP A 9 -7.62 0.98 10.47
N VAL A 10 -8.06 1.65 9.42
CA VAL A 10 -7.40 1.63 8.11
C VAL A 10 -7.26 3.05 7.60
N SER A 11 -6.03 3.46 7.32
CA SER A 11 -5.70 4.74 6.72
C SER A 11 -4.86 4.55 5.46
N GLY A 12 -4.99 5.49 4.51
CA GLY A 12 -4.09 5.60 3.37
C GLY A 12 -2.85 6.42 3.74
N CYS A 13 -1.73 6.13 3.09
CA CYS A 13 -0.50 6.91 3.18
C CYS A 13 0.26 6.83 1.84
N CYS A 14 1.22 7.73 1.66
CA CYS A 14 2.08 7.76 0.48
C CYS A 14 3.57 7.69 0.83
N MET A 15 4.39 7.25 -0.13
CA MET A 15 5.84 7.12 0.03
C MET A 15 6.55 8.45 -0.28
N GLU A 16 5.95 9.22 -1.18
CA GLU A 16 6.45 10.51 -1.62
C GLU A 16 5.27 11.44 -1.91
N ARG A 17 5.54 12.74 -1.85
CA ARG A 17 4.57 13.79 -2.15
C ARG A 17 5.28 14.88 -2.93
N ARG A 18 4.62 15.40 -3.96
CA ARG A 18 5.06 16.62 -4.65
C ARG A 18 4.62 17.85 -3.87
N GLU A 19 5.43 18.89 -3.87
CA GLU A 19 5.06 20.14 -3.20
C GLU A 19 3.84 20.80 -3.85
N GLY A 20 2.99 21.39 -3.02
CA GLY A 20 1.80 22.14 -3.43
C GLY A 20 0.48 21.50 -3.00
N PRO A 21 -0.56 22.31 -2.72
CA PRO A 21 -1.85 21.85 -2.20
C PRO A 21 -2.59 20.90 -3.16
N ASP A 22 -2.30 21.00 -4.46
CA ASP A 22 -2.89 20.12 -5.48
C ASP A 22 -2.49 18.64 -5.30
N TYR A 23 -1.45 18.35 -4.50
CA TYR A 23 -0.95 17.01 -4.24
C TYR A 23 -1.26 16.49 -2.81
N ASP A 24 -2.03 17.25 -2.01
CA ASP A 24 -2.40 16.90 -0.62
C ASP A 24 -3.45 15.79 -0.49
N PHE A 25 -3.99 15.29 -1.60
CA PHE A 25 -5.00 14.23 -1.59
C PHE A 25 -4.46 12.84 -1.20
N ASN A 26 -3.14 12.65 -1.13
CA ASN A 26 -2.51 11.35 -0.92
C ASN A 26 -2.41 10.90 0.55
N GLY A 27 -2.94 11.69 1.50
CA GLY A 27 -2.81 11.40 2.93
C GLY A 27 -1.37 11.64 3.46
N PRO A 28 -1.07 11.25 4.71
CA PRO A 28 0.24 11.45 5.32
C PRO A 28 1.33 10.63 4.60
N LEU A 29 2.60 11.05 4.77
CA LEU A 29 3.72 10.19 4.40
C LEU A 29 3.71 8.92 5.28
N LEU A 30 4.15 7.79 4.73
CA LEU A 30 4.22 6.52 5.46
C LEU A 30 5.02 6.65 6.77
N GLU A 31 6.15 7.35 6.74
CA GLU A 31 6.97 7.61 7.94
C GLU A 31 6.15 8.30 9.04
N GLN A 32 5.47 9.39 8.69
CA GLN A 32 4.63 10.17 9.61
C GLN A 32 3.46 9.33 10.16
N ALA A 33 2.84 8.52 9.31
CA ALA A 33 1.73 7.66 9.71
C ALA A 33 2.18 6.59 10.72
N LEU A 34 3.37 6.01 10.54
CA LEU A 34 3.93 5.01 11.47
C LEU A 34 4.44 5.65 12.76
N GLU A 35 5.12 6.81 12.68
CA GLU A 35 5.63 7.53 13.85
C GLU A 35 4.49 8.00 14.78
N ALA A 36 3.33 8.32 14.22
CA ALA A 36 2.13 8.72 14.96
C ALA A 36 1.40 7.55 15.68
N LEU A 37 1.82 6.30 15.47
CA LEU A 37 1.18 5.16 16.11
C LEU A 37 1.39 5.15 17.63
N PRO A 38 0.39 4.66 18.40
CA PRO A 38 0.52 4.47 19.84
C PRO A 38 1.73 3.62 20.21
N GLN A 39 2.22 3.79 21.43
CA GLN A 39 3.31 2.97 21.95
C GLN A 39 2.94 1.48 21.92
N GLY A 40 3.84 0.64 21.40
CA GLY A 40 3.62 -0.81 21.31
C GLY A 40 2.65 -1.26 20.22
N ALA A 41 2.25 -0.37 19.31
CA ALA A 41 1.29 -0.69 18.27
C ALA A 41 1.81 -1.76 17.27
N ARG A 42 0.87 -2.52 16.72
CA ARG A 42 1.11 -3.48 15.64
C ARG A 42 0.40 -3.01 14.38
N ALA A 43 1.11 -2.91 13.27
CA ALA A 43 0.59 -2.38 12.02
C ALA A 43 0.91 -3.29 10.83
N ILE A 44 0.01 -3.30 9.85
CA ILE A 44 0.21 -3.98 8.56
C ILE A 44 0.25 -2.90 7.48
N VAL A 45 1.39 -2.78 6.80
CA VAL A 45 1.52 -1.95 5.60
C VAL A 45 1.05 -2.78 4.40
N ALA A 46 -0.19 -2.55 3.97
CA ALA A 46 -0.79 -3.24 2.84
C ALA A 46 -0.36 -2.61 1.51
N LEU A 47 0.41 -3.34 0.71
CA LEU A 47 0.91 -2.88 -0.58
C LEU A 47 -0.17 -2.96 -1.65
N LEU A 48 -0.74 -1.81 -2.02
CA LEU A 48 -1.62 -1.70 -3.18
C LEU A 48 -0.84 -1.42 -4.48
N PHE A 49 0.18 -2.24 -4.73
CA PHE A 49 1.02 -2.18 -5.92
C PHE A 49 0.78 -3.41 -6.78
N LEU A 50 0.69 -3.23 -8.10
CA LEU A 50 0.53 -4.38 -9.00
C LEU A 50 1.81 -5.23 -9.03
N GLN A 51 2.97 -4.60 -9.25
CA GLN A 51 4.26 -5.27 -9.35
C GLN A 51 5.30 -4.60 -8.45
N GLU A 52 6.39 -5.31 -8.22
CA GLU A 52 7.59 -4.73 -7.61
C GLU A 52 8.15 -3.59 -8.47
N GLY A 53 8.72 -2.60 -7.81
CA GLY A 53 9.33 -1.43 -8.42
C GLY A 53 10.08 -0.63 -7.36
N ARG A 54 10.49 0.60 -7.68
CA ARG A 54 11.25 1.46 -6.77
C ARG A 54 10.64 1.55 -5.35
N HIS A 55 9.32 1.64 -5.25
CA HIS A 55 8.64 1.74 -3.96
C HIS A 55 8.46 0.39 -3.25
N ALA A 56 7.92 -0.60 -3.98
CA ALA A 56 7.33 -1.81 -3.41
C ALA A 56 8.18 -3.09 -3.59
N GLY A 57 9.36 -2.99 -4.20
CA GLY A 57 10.30 -4.10 -4.32
C GLY A 57 11.19 -4.29 -3.09
N PRO A 58 11.94 -5.40 -3.01
CA PRO A 58 12.96 -5.60 -1.98
C PRO A 58 13.95 -4.43 -1.93
N GLY A 59 14.19 -3.88 -0.75
CA GLY A 59 15.05 -2.71 -0.56
C GLY A 59 14.50 -1.40 -1.15
N GLY A 60 13.24 -1.37 -1.58
CA GLY A 60 12.58 -0.17 -2.08
C GLY A 60 12.27 0.87 -1.00
N ASP A 61 11.62 1.96 -1.41
CA ASP A 61 11.34 3.09 -0.52
C ASP A 61 10.52 2.65 0.73
N ILE A 62 9.52 1.77 0.57
CA ILE A 62 8.70 1.30 1.70
C ILE A 62 9.51 0.49 2.70
N ALA A 63 10.37 -0.42 2.22
CA ALA A 63 11.23 -1.21 3.09
C ALA A 63 12.21 -0.31 3.87
N THR A 64 12.76 0.70 3.20
CA THR A 64 13.68 1.68 3.79
C THR A 64 12.99 2.55 4.85
N ILE A 65 11.78 3.06 4.55
CA ILE A 65 11.00 3.86 5.49
C ILE A 65 10.62 3.03 6.73
N VAL A 66 10.12 1.80 6.55
CA VAL A 66 9.74 0.93 7.67
C VAL A 66 10.95 0.62 8.55
N ALA A 67 12.09 0.28 7.95
CA ALA A 67 13.33 0.04 8.70
C ALA A 67 13.76 1.27 9.50
N GLY A 68 13.78 2.45 8.88
CA GLY A 68 14.14 3.71 9.55
C GLY A 68 13.21 4.09 10.70
N VAL A 69 11.90 3.82 10.56
CA VAL A 69 10.95 4.02 11.67
C VAL A 69 11.22 3.02 12.80
N LEU A 70 11.42 1.74 12.50
CA LEU A 70 11.66 0.71 13.52
C LEU A 70 12.98 0.91 14.28
N GLU A 71 14.00 1.50 13.63
CA GLU A 71 15.23 1.92 14.31
C GLU A 71 14.96 2.99 15.38
N LYS A 72 14.08 3.96 15.11
CA LYS A 72 13.68 5.02 16.04
C LYS A 72 12.63 4.57 17.06
N ARG A 73 11.78 3.62 16.68
CA ARG A 73 10.61 3.12 17.42
C ARG A 73 10.65 1.59 17.53
N PRO A 74 11.60 1.02 18.30
CA PRO A 74 11.73 -0.43 18.46
C PRO A 74 10.55 -1.06 19.23
N ASP A 75 9.67 -0.24 19.81
CA ASP A 75 8.42 -0.69 20.44
C ASP A 75 7.35 -1.11 19.42
N LEU A 76 7.45 -0.67 18.16
CA LEU A 76 6.48 -0.97 17.12
C LEU A 76 6.71 -2.35 16.49
N SER A 77 5.63 -2.99 16.03
CA SER A 77 5.67 -4.21 15.24
C SER A 77 4.99 -3.97 13.89
N VAL A 78 5.78 -3.83 12.83
CA VAL A 78 5.27 -3.53 11.49
C VAL A 78 5.55 -4.70 10.55
N THR A 79 4.55 -5.11 9.79
CA THR A 79 4.69 -6.12 8.72
C THR A 79 4.17 -5.57 7.41
N THR A 80 4.85 -5.87 6.31
CA THR A 80 4.47 -5.42 4.97
C THR A 80 3.96 -6.60 4.15
N THR A 81 2.84 -6.43 3.43
CA THR A 81 2.32 -7.49 2.55
C THR A 81 3.16 -7.60 1.27
N GLN A 82 2.97 -8.67 0.50
CA GLN A 82 3.47 -8.75 -0.88
C GLN A 82 2.65 -7.85 -1.82
N VAL A 83 3.18 -7.59 -3.02
CA VAL A 83 2.46 -6.91 -4.11
C VAL A 83 1.31 -7.78 -4.66
N LEU A 84 0.35 -7.15 -5.34
CA LEU A 84 -0.88 -7.79 -5.81
C LEU A 84 -0.67 -8.84 -6.91
N ALA A 85 0.40 -8.74 -7.72
CA ALA A 85 0.67 -9.67 -8.83
C ALA A 85 0.66 -11.14 -8.40
N GLY A 86 1.09 -11.45 -7.18
CA GLY A 86 1.10 -12.82 -6.65
C GLY A 86 -0.25 -13.30 -6.09
N HIS A 87 -1.26 -12.43 -6.00
CA HIS A 87 -2.53 -12.76 -5.35
C HIS A 87 -3.48 -13.52 -6.30
N PRO A 88 -3.96 -14.74 -5.96
CA PRO A 88 -4.81 -15.54 -6.85
C PRO A 88 -6.08 -14.82 -7.34
N GLY A 89 -6.69 -14.00 -6.48
CA GLY A 89 -7.87 -13.21 -6.84
C GLY A 89 -7.63 -12.11 -7.87
N LEU A 90 -6.37 -11.76 -8.19
CA LEU A 90 -6.05 -10.78 -9.23
C LEU A 90 -6.42 -11.29 -10.61
N ILE A 91 -6.18 -12.58 -10.91
CA ILE A 91 -6.53 -13.17 -12.21
C ILE A 91 -8.03 -13.12 -12.43
N GLU A 92 -8.81 -13.55 -11.44
CA GLU A 92 -10.28 -13.45 -11.46
C GLU A 92 -10.78 -12.02 -11.66
N LEU A 93 -10.13 -11.04 -11.02
CA LEU A 93 -10.45 -9.63 -11.20
C LEU A 93 -10.16 -9.18 -12.63
N LEU A 94 -9.01 -9.55 -13.19
CA LEU A 94 -8.60 -9.17 -14.55
C LEU A 94 -9.50 -9.82 -15.61
N LEU A 95 -9.88 -11.08 -15.45
CA LEU A 95 -10.83 -11.77 -16.34
C LEU A 95 -12.18 -11.02 -16.39
N LYS A 96 -12.74 -10.69 -15.22
CA LYS A 96 -13.98 -9.88 -15.15
C LYS A 96 -13.86 -8.50 -15.79
N ARG A 97 -12.66 -7.91 -15.82
CA ARG A 97 -12.41 -6.64 -16.52
C ARG A 97 -12.28 -6.85 -18.02
N ALA A 98 -11.60 -7.91 -18.45
CA ALA A 98 -11.48 -8.29 -19.85
C ALA A 98 -12.86 -8.52 -20.46
N ASP A 99 -13.74 -9.30 -19.82
CA ASP A 99 -15.12 -9.54 -20.28
C ASP A 99 -15.93 -8.25 -20.49
N LYS A 100 -15.71 -7.24 -19.63
CA LYS A 100 -16.33 -5.91 -19.78
C LYS A 100 -15.69 -5.07 -20.89
N GLY A 101 -14.44 -5.35 -21.24
CA GLY A 101 -13.71 -4.71 -22.33
C GLY A 101 -13.90 -5.38 -23.69
N VAL A 102 -14.34 -6.65 -23.74
CA VAL A 102 -14.62 -7.42 -24.97
C VAL A 102 -15.64 -6.76 -25.92
N PRO A 103 -16.62 -5.93 -25.49
CA PRO A 103 -17.43 -5.12 -26.41
C PRO A 103 -16.62 -4.10 -27.22
N LEU A 104 -15.40 -3.75 -26.78
CA LEU A 104 -14.44 -2.88 -27.47
C LEU A 104 -13.39 -3.74 -28.19
N ARG A 105 -13.83 -4.47 -29.22
CA ARG A 105 -13.03 -5.12 -30.29
C ARG A 105 -11.52 -5.22 -30.00
N LEU A 106 -11.08 -6.31 -29.37
CA LEU A 106 -9.78 -6.91 -29.69
C LEU A 106 -9.97 -7.73 -30.98
N LEU A 107 -10.35 -7.05 -32.06
CA LEU A 107 -10.28 -7.63 -33.40
C LEU A 107 -8.83 -7.46 -33.85
N HIS A 108 -8.18 -8.60 -34.05
CA HIS A 108 -6.99 -8.72 -34.89
C HIS A 108 -7.29 -8.21 -36.30
#